data_AF-A0A0E3S6I9-F1
#
_entry.id   AF-A0A0E3S6I9-F1
#
_cell.length_a   1.000
_cell.length_b   1.000
_cell.length_c   1.000
_cell.angle_alpha   90.00
_cell.angle_beta   90.00
_cell.angle_gamma   90.00
#
_symmetry.space_group_name_H-M   'P 1'
#
loop_
_entity.id
_entity.type
_entity.pdbx_description
1 polymer ?
#
loop_
_entity_poly.entity_id
_entity_poly.type
_entity_poly.pdbx_seq_one_letter_code
_entity_poly.pdbx_strand_id
1 'polypeptide(L)'
;MKLQTLKSDERYSFYQTFVEYGGVKQKWVLLLSHQIKEKKEKTLRTKLEKEVEKADNVFKKLNGEDFFCENDALKAAEEWIADFPSIVFEKVDLKAIKKRESGKRGRPSKDEKLKTYYGIDGSIKVNAAFVLKEMEKMGLFILASNDISLSPEDMLKFLLKIC
;
A
#
# COMPACT_ATOMS: atom_id res chain seq x y z
N MET A 1 -13.99 -2.78 -19.17
CA MET A 1 -15.06 -3.50 -18.46
C MET A 1 -16.01 -2.48 -17.86
N LYS A 2 -17.32 -2.53 -18.13
CA LYS A 2 -18.31 -1.56 -17.62
C LYS A 2 -19.29 -2.27 -16.69
N LEU A 3 -19.30 -1.87 -15.42
CA LEU A 3 -20.26 -2.37 -14.45
C LEU A 3 -21.64 -1.75 -14.72
N GLN A 4 -22.69 -2.53 -14.50
CA GLN A 4 -24.09 -2.13 -14.57
C GLN A 4 -24.70 -2.24 -13.17
N THR A 5 -25.51 -1.28 -12.75
CA THR A 5 -26.23 -1.39 -11.47
C THR A 5 -27.29 -2.48 -11.57
N LEU A 6 -27.40 -3.30 -10.53
CA LEU A 6 -28.38 -4.36 -10.47
C LEU A 6 -29.77 -3.74 -10.26
N LYS A 7 -30.77 -4.12 -11.08
CA LYS A 7 -32.09 -3.47 -11.02
C LYS A 7 -32.86 -3.79 -9.74
N SER A 8 -32.66 -4.98 -9.18
CA SER A 8 -33.36 -5.43 -7.98
C SER A 8 -32.71 -4.94 -6.68
N ASP A 9 -31.44 -4.52 -6.71
CA ASP A 9 -30.69 -4.08 -5.54
C ASP A 9 -29.55 -3.14 -5.93
N GLU A 10 -29.77 -1.83 -5.79
CA GLU A 10 -28.81 -0.79 -6.15
C GLU A 10 -27.52 -0.83 -5.31
N ARG A 11 -27.49 -1.59 -4.21
CA ARG A 11 -26.27 -1.81 -3.41
C ARG A 11 -25.21 -2.62 -4.16
N TYR A 12 -25.59 -3.23 -5.29
CA TYR A 12 -24.71 -4.02 -6.12
C TYR A 12 -24.63 -3.47 -7.55
N SER A 13 -23.42 -3.53 -8.10
CA SER A 13 -23.20 -3.42 -9.54
C SER A 13 -22.54 -4.69 -10.04
N PHE A 14 -22.72 -5.03 -11.31
CA PHE A 14 -22.22 -6.28 -11.86
C PHE A 14 -21.67 -6.12 -13.27
N TYR A 15 -20.82 -7.06 -13.66
CA TYR A 15 -20.43 -7.33 -15.04
C TYR A 15 -20.55 -8.84 -15.25
N GLN A 16 -21.19 -9.24 -16.34
CA GLN A 16 -21.35 -10.64 -16.69
C GLN A 16 -20.54 -11.02 -17.92
N THR A 17 -20.05 -12.24 -17.94
CA THR A 17 -19.39 -12.85 -19.09
C THR A 17 -19.68 -14.35 -19.12
N PHE A 18 -19.39 -14.98 -20.26
CA PHE A 18 -19.48 -16.42 -20.43
C PHE A 18 -18.08 -16.97 -20.68
N VAL A 19 -17.74 -18.04 -19.96
CA VAL A 19 -16.43 -18.68 -20.03
C VAL A 19 -16.64 -20.16 -20.29
N GLU A 20 -15.80 -20.76 -21.11
CA GLU A 20 -15.74 -22.21 -21.25
C GLU A 20 -14.56 -22.72 -20.42
N TYR A 21 -14.84 -23.59 -19.46
CA TYR A 21 -13.85 -24.16 -18.57
C TYR A 21 -14.05 -25.67 -18.48
N GLY A 22 -13.02 -26.45 -18.83
CA GLY A 22 -13.10 -27.91 -18.86
C GLY A 22 -14.17 -28.46 -19.81
N GLY A 23 -14.46 -27.75 -20.91
CA GLY A 23 -15.52 -28.12 -21.88
C GLY A 23 -16.94 -27.80 -21.41
N VAL A 24 -17.11 -27.17 -20.24
CA VAL A 24 -18.40 -26.74 -19.71
C VAL A 24 -18.53 -25.24 -19.88
N LYS A 25 -19.62 -24.79 -20.52
CA LYS A 25 -19.98 -23.38 -20.59
C LYS A 25 -20.49 -22.91 -19.23
N GLN A 26 -19.95 -21.80 -18.75
CA GLN A 26 -20.27 -21.22 -17.46
C GLN A 26 -20.62 -19.75 -17.62
N LYS A 27 -21.56 -19.27 -16.80
CA LYS A 27 -21.83 -17.85 -16.63
C LYS A 27 -21.06 -17.36 -15.41
N TRP A 28 -20.24 -16.33 -15.62
CA TRP A 28 -19.48 -15.67 -14.57
C TRP A 28 -20.00 -14.26 -14.39
N VAL A 29 -20.33 -13.90 -13.16
CA VAL A 29 -20.83 -12.59 -12.78
C VAL A 29 -19.87 -12.01 -11.75
N LEU A 30 -19.13 -10.98 -12.15
CA LEU A 30 -18.36 -10.15 -11.24
C LEU A 30 -19.31 -9.15 -10.60
N LEU A 31 -19.44 -9.19 -9.28
CA LEU A 31 -20.26 -8.28 -8.49
C LEU A 31 -19.37 -7.33 -7.70
N LEU A 32 -19.83 -6.08 -7.58
CA LEU A 32 -19.32 -5.04 -6.71
C LEU A 32 -20.38 -4.74 -5.64
N SER A 33 -20.08 -5.02 -4.37
CA SER A 33 -20.87 -4.55 -3.24
C SER A 33 -20.37 -3.18 -2.78
N HIS A 34 -21.19 -2.15 -2.94
CA HIS A 34 -20.84 -0.78 -2.57
C HIS A 34 -20.63 -0.65 -1.05
N GLN A 35 -21.45 -1.31 -0.25
CA GLN A 35 -21.34 -1.29 1.22
C GLN A 35 -20.08 -1.99 1.73
N ILE A 36 -19.71 -3.14 1.15
CA ILE A 36 -18.46 -3.83 1.53
C ILE A 36 -17.26 -2.99 1.09
N LYS A 37 -17.33 -2.40 -0.11
CA LYS A 37 -16.28 -1.49 -0.61
C LYS A 37 -16.06 -0.33 0.36
N GLU A 38 -17.11 0.41 0.71
CA GLU A 38 -17.03 1.55 1.63
C GLU A 38 -16.45 1.17 3.00
N LYS A 39 -16.92 0.05 3.58
CA LYS A 39 -16.39 -0.45 4.86
C LYS A 39 -14.90 -0.76 4.77
N LYS A 40 -14.48 -1.49 3.72
CA LYS A 40 -13.07 -1.85 3.51
C LYS A 40 -12.19 -0.62 3.24
N GLU A 41 -12.69 0.35 2.49
CA GLU A 41 -11.98 1.61 2.24
C GLU A 41 -11.76 2.38 3.55
N LYS A 42 -12.77 2.46 4.41
CA LYS A 42 -12.63 3.09 5.74
C LYS A 42 -11.58 2.36 6.59
N THR A 43 -11.61 1.03 6.64
CA THR A 43 -10.61 0.23 7.35
C THR A 43 -9.21 0.43 6.80
N LEU A 44 -9.06 0.48 5.47
CA LEU A 44 -7.76 0.73 4.83
C LEU A 44 -7.21 2.10 5.19
N ARG A 45 -8.04 3.15 5.16
CA ARG A 45 -7.63 4.51 5.57
C ARG A 45 -7.08 4.53 6.99
N THR A 46 -7.83 3.97 7.95
CA THR A 46 -7.39 3.89 9.35
C THR A 46 -6.12 3.04 9.52
N LYS A 47 -5.93 1.99 8.71
CA LYS A 47 -4.70 1.19 8.73
C LYS A 47 -3.52 2.01 8.19
N LEU A 48 -3.70 2.72 7.07
CA LEU A 48 -2.66 3.56 6.46
C LEU A 48 -2.24 4.70 7.40
N GLU A 49 -3.19 5.36 8.06
CA GLU A 49 -2.88 6.41 9.05
C GLU A 49 -1.92 5.90 10.14
N LYS A 50 -2.21 4.71 10.70
CA LYS A 50 -1.34 4.08 11.71
C LYS A 50 0.01 3.63 11.15
N GLU A 51 0.04 3.21 9.89
CA GLU A 51 1.27 2.79 9.22
C GLU A 51 2.18 3.98 8.91
N VAL A 52 1.61 5.11 8.47
CA VAL A 52 2.33 6.38 8.27
C VAL A 52 2.90 6.88 9.59
N GLU A 53 2.11 6.89 10.67
CA GLU A 53 2.61 7.32 11.99
C GLU A 53 3.79 6.45 12.47
N LYS A 54 3.70 5.14 12.27
CA LYS A 54 4.80 4.21 12.57
C LYS A 54 6.01 4.48 11.69
N ALA A 55 5.80 4.63 10.38
CA ALA A 55 6.86 4.91 9.43
C ALA A 55 7.57 6.22 9.80
N ASP A 56 6.86 7.31 10.06
CA ASP A 56 7.45 8.58 10.49
C ASP A 56 8.30 8.43 11.76
N ASN A 57 7.82 7.68 12.75
CA ASN A 57 8.55 7.46 13.99
C ASN A 57 9.85 6.67 13.80
N VAL A 58 9.86 5.67 12.91
CA VAL A 58 11.07 4.89 12.59
C VAL A 58 11.98 5.69 11.66
N PHE A 59 11.43 6.42 10.69
CA PHE A 59 12.18 7.26 9.76
C PHE A 59 12.93 8.38 10.47
N LYS A 60 12.34 8.99 11.51
CA LYS A 60 13.04 9.98 12.35
C LYS A 60 14.31 9.41 13.00
N LYS A 61 14.34 8.12 13.31
CA LYS A 61 15.55 7.46 13.82
C LYS A 61 16.59 7.33 12.72
N LEU A 62 16.19 6.82 11.55
CA LEU A 62 17.07 6.69 10.38
C LEU A 62 17.68 8.04 9.96
N ASN A 63 16.88 9.12 9.93
CA ASN A 63 17.35 10.47 9.61
C ASN A 63 18.36 11.01 10.65
N GLY A 64 18.25 10.55 11.90
CA GLY A 64 19.18 10.89 12.98
C GLY A 64 20.45 10.06 13.04
N GLU A 65 20.55 8.98 12.24
CA GLU A 65 21.69 8.07 12.25
C GLU A 65 22.85 8.59 11.40
N ASP A 66 24.07 8.39 11.92
CA ASP A 66 25.31 8.69 11.22
C ASP A 66 25.94 7.40 10.68
N PHE A 67 26.20 7.38 9.38
CA PHE A 67 26.85 6.29 8.68
C PHE A 67 28.29 6.65 8.32
N PHE A 68 29.15 5.64 8.22
CA PHE A 68 30.57 5.83 7.90
C PHE A 68 30.81 6.12 6.42
N CYS A 69 29.92 5.67 5.54
CA CYS A 69 29.96 5.99 4.12
C CYS A 69 28.56 6.23 3.53
N GLU A 70 28.52 6.83 2.34
CA GLU A 70 27.29 7.09 1.58
C GLU A 70 26.52 5.80 1.29
N ASN A 71 27.26 4.73 0.97
CA ASN A 71 26.67 3.45 0.59
C ASN A 71 25.94 2.78 1.75
N ASP A 72 26.46 2.91 2.97
CA ASP A 72 25.81 2.41 4.19
C ASP A 72 24.50 3.17 4.46
N ALA A 73 24.51 4.49 4.29
CA ALA A 73 23.33 5.33 4.46
C ALA A 73 22.24 4.96 3.45
N LEU A 74 22.60 4.82 2.17
CA LEU A 74 21.65 4.42 1.12
C LEU A 74 21.08 3.04 1.37
N LYS A 75 21.94 2.07 1.74
CA LYS A 75 21.50 0.72 2.05
C LYS A 75 20.52 0.69 3.23
N ALA A 76 20.76 1.47 4.27
CA ALA A 76 19.83 1.60 5.39
C ALA A 76 18.48 2.20 4.96
N ALA A 77 18.47 3.15 4.02
CA ALA A 77 17.23 3.69 3.45
C ALA A 77 16.48 2.66 2.59
N GLU A 78 17.19 1.84 1.82
CA GLU A 78 16.62 0.75 1.02
C GLU A 78 16.01 -0.37 1.88
N GLU A 79 16.73 -0.79 2.93
CA GLU A 79 16.23 -1.77 3.89
C GLU A 79 15.00 -1.21 4.63
N TRP A 80 15.05 0.07 5.03
CA TRP A 80 13.93 0.72 5.71
C TRP A 80 12.67 0.77 4.85
N ILE A 81 12.76 1.17 3.58
CA ILE A 81 11.57 1.30 2.72
C ILE A 81 10.94 -0.06 2.39
N ALA A 82 11.73 -1.14 2.39
CA ALA A 82 11.23 -2.50 2.17
C ALA A 82 10.25 -2.96 3.27
N ASP A 83 10.40 -2.45 4.49
CA ASP A 83 9.50 -2.74 5.62
C ASP A 83 8.14 -2.01 5.51
N PHE A 84 8.02 -0.99 4.64
CA PHE A 84 6.82 -0.17 4.49
C PHE A 84 6.32 -0.11 3.03
N PRO A 85 5.69 -1.18 2.50
CA PRO A 85 5.22 -1.22 1.11
C PRO A 85 4.21 -0.14 0.72
N SER A 86 3.46 0.39 1.70
CA SER A 86 2.48 1.45 1.51
C SER A 86 3.08 2.86 1.52
N ILE A 87 4.39 2.97 1.74
CA ILE A 87 5.13 4.23 1.84
C ILE A 87 6.14 4.31 0.70
N VAL A 88 6.42 5.52 0.24
CA VAL A 88 7.50 5.84 -0.69
C VAL A 88 8.27 7.05 -0.19
N PHE A 89 9.53 7.14 -0.59
CA PHE A 89 10.28 8.38 -0.45
C PHE A 89 9.70 9.44 -1.40
N GLU A 90 9.31 10.58 -0.84
CA GLU A 90 9.04 11.77 -1.64
C GLU A 90 10.36 12.47 -2.01
N LYS A 91 11.31 12.46 -1.08
CA LYS A 91 12.64 13.00 -1.26
C LYS A 91 13.62 12.22 -0.41
N VAL A 92 14.79 11.89 -0.96
CA VAL A 92 15.93 11.33 -0.22
C VAL A 92 17.20 11.96 -0.77
N ASP A 93 17.91 12.67 0.09
CA ASP A 93 19.23 13.22 -0.14
C ASP A 93 20.22 12.64 0.89
N LEU A 94 21.49 12.67 0.54
CA LEU A 94 22.58 12.39 1.47
C LEU A 94 23.15 13.68 2.02
N LYS A 95 23.36 13.72 3.33
CA LYS A 95 24.00 14.83 4.02
C LYS A 95 25.34 14.39 4.58
N ALA A 96 26.42 15.03 4.13
CA ALA A 96 27.73 14.86 4.71
C ALA A 96 27.88 15.74 5.98
N ILE A 97 28.30 15.12 7.09
CA ILE A 97 28.45 15.77 8.39
C ILE A 97 29.88 15.54 8.89
N LYS A 98 30.61 16.62 9.14
CA LYS A 98 31.95 16.53 9.75
C LYS A 98 31.82 16.54 11.27
N LYS A 99 32.18 15.44 11.92
CA LYS A 99 32.17 15.29 13.39
C LYS A 99 33.57 14.98 13.92
N ARG A 100 33.82 15.34 15.18
CA ARG A 100 35.02 14.87 15.89
C ARG A 100 34.84 13.43 16.30
N GLU A 101 35.95 12.72 16.49
CA GLU A 101 35.90 11.42 17.18
C GLU A 101 35.27 11.58 18.58
N SER A 102 34.42 10.63 18.93
CA SER A 102 33.73 10.58 20.22
C SER A 102 34.74 10.63 21.38
N GLY A 103 34.57 11.59 22.29
CA GLY A 103 35.36 11.69 23.53
C GLY A 103 36.01 13.05 23.84
N LYS A 104 35.96 14.04 22.94
CA LYS A 104 36.57 15.36 23.15
C LYS A 104 35.53 16.47 23.38
N ARG A 105 35.60 17.17 24.53
CA ARG A 105 34.79 18.36 24.89
C ARG A 105 35.50 19.66 24.50
N GLY A 106 34.76 20.70 24.09
CA GLY A 106 35.27 22.06 23.80
C GLY A 106 35.11 22.51 22.35
N ARG A 107 35.55 23.72 21.96
CA ARG A 107 35.59 24.23 20.56
C ARG A 107 36.74 23.55 19.77
N PRO A 108 36.62 23.28 18.45
CA PRO A 108 37.68 22.60 17.71
C PRO A 108 38.90 23.51 17.60
N SER A 109 40.10 22.94 17.80
CA SER A 109 41.32 23.64 17.46
C SER A 109 41.45 23.71 15.93
N LYS A 110 42.20 24.70 15.43
CA LYS A 110 42.32 25.03 14.00
C LYS A 110 42.86 23.85 13.15
N ASP A 111 43.55 22.89 13.77
CA ASP A 111 44.22 21.75 13.13
C ASP A 111 43.65 20.36 13.52
N GLU A 112 42.44 20.29 14.07
CA GLU A 112 41.86 19.00 14.49
C GLU A 112 41.29 18.20 13.30
N LYS A 113 41.75 16.95 13.10
CA LYS A 113 41.21 16.05 12.05
C LYS A 113 39.77 15.64 12.38
N LEU A 114 38.83 16.06 11.55
CA LEU A 114 37.41 15.68 11.61
C LEU A 114 37.16 14.43 10.75
N LYS A 115 36.28 13.53 11.21
CA LYS A 115 35.73 12.44 10.41
C LYS A 115 34.47 12.89 9.70
N THR A 116 34.31 12.48 8.45
CA THR A 116 33.06 12.68 7.70
C THR A 116 32.15 11.49 7.97
N TYR A 117 30.90 11.79 8.31
CA TYR A 117 29.80 10.87 8.43
C TYR A 117 28.73 11.27 7.40
N TYR A 118 27.84 10.35 7.10
CA TYR A 118 26.75 10.54 6.17
C TYR A 118 25.43 10.26 6.85
N GLY A 119 24.40 11.07 6.58
CA GLY A 119 23.05 10.85 7.07
C GLY A 119 22.05 10.94 5.92
N ILE A 120 20.88 10.36 6.11
CA ILE A 120 19.76 10.46 5.19
C ILE A 120 18.94 11.70 5.54
N ASP A 121 18.74 12.61 4.59
CA ASP A 121 17.81 13.74 4.73
C ASP A 121 16.69 13.57 3.72
N GLY A 122 15.46 13.36 4.19
CA GLY A 122 14.37 13.02 3.30
C GLY A 122 13.00 13.22 3.90
N SER A 123 11.99 12.99 3.07
CA SER A 123 10.58 12.96 3.45
C SER A 123 9.91 11.75 2.84
N ILE A 124 8.92 11.22 3.56
CA ILE A 124 8.13 10.06 3.16
C ILE A 124 6.71 10.47 2.86
N LYS A 125 6.03 9.71 2.01
CA LYS A 125 4.60 9.87 1.74
C LYS A 125 3.94 8.54 1.45
N VAL A 126 2.62 8.53 1.47
CA VAL A 126 1.82 7.37 1.08
C VAL A 126 2.02 7.06 -0.40
N ASN A 127 2.22 5.79 -0.70
CA ASN A 127 2.27 5.25 -2.05
C ASN A 127 0.87 5.21 -2.67
N ALA A 128 0.52 6.24 -3.44
CA ALA A 128 -0.79 6.31 -4.09
C ALA A 128 -1.08 5.10 -4.99
N ALA A 129 -0.08 4.55 -5.68
CA ALA A 129 -0.26 3.39 -6.54
C ALA A 129 -0.61 2.12 -5.73
N PHE A 130 0.01 1.95 -4.56
CA PHE A 130 -0.35 0.88 -3.62
C PHE A 130 -1.80 1.03 -3.15
N VAL A 131 -2.20 2.24 -2.74
CA VAL A 131 -3.56 2.51 -2.27
C VAL A 131 -4.60 2.24 -3.35
N LEU A 132 -4.37 2.73 -4.58
CA LEU A 132 -5.26 2.48 -5.70
C LEU A 132 -5.43 0.99 -6.00
N LYS A 133 -4.33 0.24 -6.04
CA LYS A 133 -4.33 -1.21 -6.27
C LYS A 133 -5.12 -1.98 -5.21
N GLU A 134 -5.00 -1.57 -3.95
CA GLU A 134 -5.78 -2.16 -2.85
C GLU A 134 -7.28 -1.83 -2.99
N MET A 135 -7.61 -0.57 -3.32
CA MET A 135 -8.99 -0.10 -3.49
C MET A 135 -9.69 -0.74 -4.69
N GLU A 136 -8.99 -1.01 -5.79
CA GLU A 136 -9.56 -1.59 -7.01
C GLU A 136 -10.27 -2.93 -6.78
N LYS A 137 -9.80 -3.72 -5.83
CA LYS A 137 -10.32 -5.05 -5.52
C LYS A 137 -11.40 -5.04 -4.43
N MET A 138 -11.65 -3.90 -3.80
CA MET A 138 -12.57 -3.81 -2.67
C MET A 138 -14.02 -3.97 -3.09
N GLY A 139 -14.75 -4.78 -2.33
CA GLY A 139 -16.15 -5.08 -2.60
C GLY A 139 -16.39 -5.94 -3.84
N LEU A 140 -15.34 -6.33 -4.59
CA LEU A 140 -15.47 -7.21 -5.74
C LEU A 140 -15.49 -8.69 -5.31
N PHE A 141 -16.37 -9.47 -5.90
CA PHE A 141 -16.43 -10.92 -5.79
C PHE A 141 -17.05 -11.54 -7.05
N ILE A 142 -16.77 -12.80 -7.33
CA ILE A 142 -17.27 -13.49 -8.52
C ILE A 142 -18.25 -14.59 -8.09
N LEU A 143 -19.37 -14.67 -8.81
CA LEU A 143 -20.25 -15.84 -8.81
C LEU A 143 -20.13 -16.54 -10.16
N ALA A 144 -19.95 -17.86 -10.12
CA ALA A 144 -19.88 -18.70 -11.32
C ALA A 144 -20.96 -19.78 -11.23
N SER A 145 -21.64 -20.03 -12.35
CA SER A 145 -22.64 -21.10 -12.46
C SER A 145 -22.52 -21.83 -13.79
N ASN A 146 -22.71 -23.15 -13.77
CA ASN A 146 -22.88 -23.98 -14.97
C ASN A 146 -24.27 -23.76 -15.60
N ASP A 147 -25.24 -23.24 -14.84
CA ASP A 147 -26.53 -22.84 -15.38
C ASP A 147 -26.43 -21.45 -16.01
N ILE A 148 -26.25 -21.44 -17.32
CA ILE A 148 -26.12 -20.22 -18.13
C ILE A 148 -27.43 -19.46 -18.30
N SER A 149 -28.57 -19.99 -17.85
CA SER A 149 -29.87 -19.31 -17.92
C SER A 149 -30.08 -18.31 -16.77
N LEU A 150 -29.40 -18.49 -15.63
CA LEU A 150 -29.60 -17.67 -14.44
C LEU A 150 -29.24 -16.21 -14.65
N SER A 151 -30.13 -15.29 -14.27
CA SER A 151 -29.80 -13.86 -14.26
C SER A 151 -28.76 -13.53 -13.17
N PRO A 152 -27.97 -12.44 -13.32
CA PRO A 152 -27.12 -11.92 -12.25
C PRO A 152 -27.86 -11.72 -10.92
N GLU A 153 -29.10 -11.24 -11.00
CA GLU A 153 -29.99 -11.04 -9.86
C GLU A 153 -30.29 -12.35 -9.14
N ASP A 154 -30.64 -13.40 -9.88
CA ASP A 154 -30.99 -14.70 -9.28
C ASP A 154 -29.74 -15.38 -8.71
N MET A 155 -28.59 -15.28 -9.40
CA MET A 155 -27.31 -15.76 -8.88
C MET A 155 -26.97 -15.09 -7.53
N LEU A 156 -27.15 -13.78 -7.41
CA LEU A 156 -26.94 -13.07 -6.15
C LEU A 156 -27.93 -13.50 -5.06
N LYS A 157 -29.23 -13.66 -5.39
CA LYS A 157 -30.24 -14.15 -4.44
C LYS A 157 -29.90 -15.53 -3.88
N PHE A 158 -29.37 -16.43 -4.70
CA PHE A 158 -28.94 -17.75 -4.23
C PHE A 158 -27.84 -17.63 -3.18
N LEU A 159 -26.83 -16.79 -3.40
CA LEU A 159 -25.78 -16.53 -2.42
C LEU A 159 -26.35 -16.00 -1.10
N LEU A 160 -27.22 -14.99 -1.16
CA LEU A 160 -27.80 -14.34 0.02
C LEU A 160 -28.72 -15.25 0.85
N LYS A 161 -29.18 -16.38 0.30
CA LYS A 161 -29.95 -17.38 1.06
C LYS A 161 -29.08 -18.36 1.85
N ILE A 162 -27.80 -18.44 1.52
CA ILE A 162 -26.85 -19.43 2.07
C ILE A 162 -25.92 -18.79 3.11
N CYS A 163 -25.85 -17.45 3.15
CA CYS A 163 -25.09 -16.66 4.13
C CYS A 163 -26.01 -16.05 5.19
#